data_AF-A0A950LCF3-F1
#
_entry.id   AF-A0A950LCF3-F1
#
_cell.length_a   1.000
_cell.length_b   1.000
_cell.length_c   1.000
_cell.angle_alpha   90.00
_cell.angle_beta   90.00
_cell.angle_gamma   90.00
#
_symmetry.space_group_name_H-M   'P 1'
#
loop_
_entity.id
_entity.type
_entity.pdbx_description
1 polymer ?
#
loop_
_entity_poly.entity_id
_entity_poly.type
_entity_poly.pdbx_seq_one_letter_code
_entity_poly.pdbx_strand_id
1 'polypeptide(L)'
;MNVDDSKKPRATLKSYFVKNAIPTEGQFAQFIDSGLNQRDDGLVKATGDPLSIEAAGDDTSFKKALSFYSSFTDPTPAWTVSLRPRATPADPLSGRPGLSIDDGAGNSRLSVDSATGRVGVGVVAPGEALDVAGRVKASGLTIGPWPPNANYLFIGANSLDQNAVGNYALLQGSATSANSDRGRGSDSGRTFLNSPVDISFRVNNVERMMLSSKGLGVGLEVGQEPSATLDVRGTMRSEGGIAAANICRLRPFKIDAGISTNHWVQYNEGLYIDVDTRATGFTATPYYIAALVGSSDHWGLTGVSCVYGASPAGFRVYIRRSDGAPITPAIAIANGWLIQWIGIQL
;
A
#
# COMPACT_ATOMS: atom_id res chain seq x y z
N MET A 1 35.08 -8.52 -36.39
CA MET A 1 36.08 -9.62 -36.37
C MET A 1 36.92 -9.53 -37.63
N ASN A 2 38.24 -9.41 -37.51
CA ASN A 2 39.11 -9.63 -38.67
C ASN A 2 39.12 -11.13 -38.93
N VAL A 3 38.40 -11.57 -39.96
CA VAL A 3 38.57 -12.92 -40.50
C VAL A 3 40.01 -12.98 -40.99
N ASP A 4 40.79 -13.91 -40.46
CA ASP A 4 42.19 -14.10 -40.82
C ASP A 4 42.37 -14.08 -42.35
N ASP A 5 43.27 -13.24 -42.86
CA ASP A 5 43.57 -13.11 -44.29
C ASP A 5 44.08 -14.42 -44.92
N SER A 6 44.51 -15.38 -44.09
CA SER A 6 44.84 -16.76 -44.48
C SER A 6 43.59 -17.59 -44.84
N LYS A 7 42.41 -17.26 -44.31
CA LYS A 7 41.14 -17.97 -44.56
C LYS A 7 40.39 -17.36 -45.75
N LYS A 8 40.88 -17.68 -46.96
CA LYS A 8 40.28 -17.22 -48.23
C LYS A 8 38.84 -17.76 -48.44
N PRO A 9 37.97 -17.02 -49.16
CA PRO A 9 36.65 -17.54 -49.54
C PRO A 9 36.74 -18.87 -50.27
N ARG A 10 35.77 -19.76 -50.04
CA ARG A 10 35.74 -21.09 -50.70
C ARG A 10 35.82 -21.03 -52.23
N ALA A 11 35.27 -19.98 -52.84
CA ALA A 11 35.37 -19.77 -54.29
C ALA A 11 36.82 -19.55 -54.75
N THR A 12 37.57 -18.74 -53.99
CA THR A 12 39.00 -18.50 -54.22
C THR A 12 39.80 -19.78 -54.03
N LEU A 13 39.57 -20.51 -52.92
CA LEU A 13 40.25 -21.78 -52.67
C LEU A 13 39.99 -22.79 -53.80
N LYS A 14 38.73 -22.95 -54.23
CA LYS A 14 38.37 -23.84 -55.35
C LYS A 14 39.07 -23.49 -56.67
N SER A 15 39.35 -22.21 -56.92
CA SER A 15 40.03 -21.79 -58.15
C SER A 15 41.48 -22.28 -58.25
N TYR A 16 42.11 -22.59 -57.10
CA TYR A 16 43.47 -23.15 -57.07
C TYR A 16 43.52 -24.65 -57.40
N PHE A 17 42.40 -25.37 -57.25
CA PHE A 17 42.32 -26.83 -57.41
C PHE A 17 41.45 -27.22 -58.62
N VAL A 18 41.81 -26.72 -59.81
CA VAL A 18 41.15 -27.07 -61.09
C VAL A 18 41.97 -28.11 -61.88
N LYS A 19 41.34 -28.75 -62.87
CA LYS A 19 42.01 -29.75 -63.72
C LYS A 19 43.26 -29.15 -64.37
N ASN A 20 44.37 -29.87 -64.27
CA ASN A 20 45.71 -29.49 -64.75
C ASN A 20 46.38 -28.31 -64.01
N ALA A 21 45.78 -27.77 -62.93
CA ALA A 21 46.49 -26.86 -62.04
C ALA A 21 47.48 -27.64 -61.14
N ILE A 22 48.58 -26.99 -60.77
CA ILE A 22 49.54 -27.49 -59.77
C ILE A 22 49.46 -26.57 -58.56
N PRO A 23 48.63 -26.90 -57.54
CA PRO A 23 48.53 -26.08 -56.34
C PRO A 23 49.86 -26.06 -55.56
N THR A 24 50.19 -24.92 -54.97
CA THR A 24 51.40 -24.77 -54.15
C THR A 24 51.20 -25.32 -52.75
N GLU A 25 52.29 -25.60 -52.04
CA GLU A 25 52.27 -25.97 -50.61
C GLU A 25 51.44 -24.98 -49.77
N GLY A 26 51.63 -23.67 -49.99
CA GLY A 26 50.85 -22.64 -49.30
C GLY A 26 49.36 -22.69 -49.61
N GLN A 27 48.96 -23.06 -50.83
CA GLN A 27 47.54 -23.23 -51.18
C GLN A 27 46.93 -24.49 -50.53
N PHE A 28 47.73 -25.54 -50.35
CA PHE A 28 47.32 -26.72 -49.58
C PHE A 28 47.16 -26.41 -48.09
N ALA A 29 48.11 -25.69 -47.49
CA ALA A 29 48.00 -25.24 -46.10
C ALA A 29 46.73 -24.40 -45.89
N GLN A 30 46.47 -23.42 -46.77
CA GLN A 30 45.25 -22.61 -46.74
C GLN A 30 43.97 -23.44 -46.87
N PHE A 31 43.97 -24.50 -47.68
CA PHE A 31 42.82 -25.40 -47.79
C PHE A 31 42.57 -26.16 -46.47
N ILE A 32 43.63 -26.72 -45.87
CA ILE A 32 43.55 -27.46 -44.60
C ILE A 32 43.07 -26.55 -43.47
N ASP A 33 43.68 -25.38 -43.31
CA ASP A 33 43.38 -24.42 -42.22
C ASP A 33 42.01 -23.74 -42.38
N SER A 34 41.43 -23.78 -43.58
CA SER A 34 40.08 -23.26 -43.86
C SER A 34 38.96 -24.20 -43.39
N GLY A 35 39.27 -25.47 -43.11
CA GLY A 35 38.32 -26.43 -42.56
C GLY A 35 37.98 -26.15 -41.09
N LEU A 36 36.87 -26.73 -40.62
CA LEU A 36 36.60 -26.86 -39.19
C LEU A 36 37.21 -28.19 -38.71
N ASN A 37 38.10 -28.13 -37.73
CA ASN A 37 38.74 -29.26 -37.09
C ASN A 37 38.15 -29.46 -35.68
N GLN A 38 37.55 -30.62 -35.45
CA GLN A 38 36.83 -30.88 -34.20
C GLN A 38 37.73 -30.87 -32.95
N ARG A 39 39.02 -31.21 -33.10
CA ARG A 39 39.97 -31.24 -31.99
C ARG A 39 40.52 -29.85 -31.67
N ASP A 40 40.77 -29.06 -32.71
CA ASP A 40 41.50 -27.80 -32.59
C ASP A 40 40.57 -26.58 -32.46
N ASP A 41 39.34 -26.66 -32.98
CA ASP A 41 38.39 -25.53 -33.01
C ASP A 41 37.30 -25.60 -31.92
N GLY A 42 37.38 -26.58 -31.00
CA GLY A 42 36.43 -26.71 -29.88
C GLY A 42 34.99 -27.02 -30.28
N LEU A 43 34.76 -27.55 -31.49
CA LEU A 43 33.45 -27.87 -32.03
C LEU A 43 33.36 -29.36 -32.39
N VAL A 44 32.59 -30.13 -31.62
CA VAL A 44 32.51 -31.59 -31.77
C VAL A 44 31.07 -32.02 -32.04
N LYS A 45 30.88 -33.01 -32.92
CA LYS A 45 29.60 -33.70 -33.08
C LYS A 45 29.84 -35.20 -33.10
N ALA A 46 29.96 -35.79 -31.90
CA ALA A 46 30.12 -37.22 -31.75
C ALA A 46 28.86 -37.98 -32.21
N THR A 47 29.03 -39.21 -32.67
CA THR A 47 27.92 -40.05 -33.11
C THR A 47 26.96 -40.31 -31.94
N GLY A 48 25.72 -39.82 -32.05
CA GLY A 48 24.68 -39.97 -31.02
C GLY A 48 24.53 -38.76 -30.10
N ASP A 49 25.49 -37.83 -30.08
CA ASP A 49 25.47 -36.62 -29.25
C ASP A 49 25.04 -35.37 -30.04
N PRO A 50 24.50 -34.34 -29.36
CA PRO A 50 24.25 -33.05 -29.98
C PRO A 50 25.55 -32.33 -30.37
N LEU A 51 25.42 -31.17 -31.02
CA LEU A 51 26.55 -30.27 -31.24
C LEU A 51 27.12 -29.83 -29.88
N SER A 52 28.40 -30.11 -29.66
CA SER A 52 29.15 -29.74 -28.45
C SER A 52 30.13 -28.63 -28.78
N ILE A 53 30.19 -27.64 -27.89
CA ILE A 53 31.04 -26.46 -28.02
C ILE A 53 31.81 -26.29 -26.72
N GLU A 54 33.13 -26.18 -26.81
CA GLU A 54 33.98 -25.79 -25.70
C GLU A 54 34.02 -24.27 -25.58
N ALA A 55 33.71 -23.74 -24.40
CA ALA A 55 33.75 -22.31 -24.16
C ALA A 55 35.20 -21.82 -24.10
N ALA A 56 35.49 -20.72 -24.80
CA ALA A 56 36.83 -20.15 -24.89
C ALA A 56 37.27 -19.48 -23.58
N GLY A 57 38.51 -19.75 -23.16
CA GLY A 57 39.15 -19.20 -21.97
C GLY A 57 39.14 -20.16 -20.77
N ASP A 58 39.92 -19.82 -19.74
CA ASP A 58 40.04 -20.62 -18.51
C ASP A 58 38.99 -20.23 -17.45
N ASP A 59 39.07 -20.84 -16.27
CA ASP A 59 38.16 -20.59 -15.17
C ASP A 59 38.34 -19.21 -14.49
N THR A 60 39.29 -18.38 -14.93
CA THR A 60 39.43 -16.97 -14.53
C THR A 60 38.89 -15.99 -15.58
N SER A 61 38.63 -16.49 -16.79
CA SER A 61 38.09 -15.71 -17.91
C SER A 61 36.57 -15.50 -17.81
N PHE A 62 36.02 -14.66 -18.69
CA PHE A 62 34.55 -14.52 -18.88
C PHE A 62 33.91 -15.78 -19.52
N LYS A 63 34.73 -16.76 -19.93
CA LYS A 63 34.38 -18.07 -20.50
C LYS A 63 33.19 -18.06 -21.47
N LYS A 64 33.39 -17.45 -22.65
CA LYS A 64 32.36 -17.29 -23.70
C LYS A 64 32.23 -18.57 -24.52
N ALA A 65 31.00 -19.08 -24.66
CA ALA A 65 30.68 -20.25 -25.46
C ALA A 65 30.25 -19.89 -26.90
N LEU A 66 29.41 -18.87 -27.06
CA LEU A 66 28.89 -18.42 -28.35
C LEU A 66 28.93 -16.90 -28.44
N SER A 67 29.21 -16.38 -29.63
CA SER A 67 29.18 -14.95 -29.94
C SER A 67 28.33 -14.70 -31.17
N PHE A 68 27.32 -13.85 -31.04
CA PHE A 68 26.36 -13.51 -32.09
C PHE A 68 26.64 -12.09 -32.58
N TYR A 69 26.97 -11.95 -33.85
CA TYR A 69 27.25 -10.67 -34.50
C TYR A 69 26.08 -10.26 -35.38
N SER A 70 25.74 -8.96 -35.43
CA SER A 70 24.84 -8.42 -36.45
C SER A 70 25.55 -8.36 -37.80
N SER A 71 26.83 -7.96 -37.78
CA SER A 71 27.76 -8.07 -38.89
C SER A 71 29.13 -8.50 -38.37
N PHE A 72 29.85 -9.34 -39.11
CA PHE A 72 31.25 -9.66 -38.76
C PHE A 72 32.20 -8.48 -38.94
N THR A 73 31.77 -7.37 -39.56
CA THR A 73 32.52 -6.11 -39.54
C THR A 73 32.48 -5.44 -38.17
N ASP A 74 31.52 -5.79 -37.31
CA ASP A 74 31.39 -5.19 -35.99
C ASP A 74 32.60 -5.57 -35.11
N PRO A 75 33.12 -4.61 -34.30
CA PRO A 75 34.27 -4.85 -33.45
C PRO A 75 33.94 -5.81 -32.30
N THR A 76 32.68 -5.88 -31.89
CA THR A 76 32.18 -6.72 -30.79
C THR A 76 30.91 -7.44 -31.20
N PRO A 77 30.62 -8.61 -30.62
CA PRO A 77 29.34 -9.28 -30.85
C PRO A 77 28.19 -8.44 -30.28
N ALA A 78 26.98 -8.59 -30.86
CA ALA A 78 25.76 -8.01 -30.33
C ALA A 78 25.30 -8.73 -29.05
N TRP A 79 25.49 -10.05 -28.99
CA TRP A 79 25.15 -10.90 -27.85
C TRP A 79 26.18 -12.01 -27.66
N THR A 80 26.40 -12.46 -26.43
CA THR A 80 27.18 -13.66 -26.14
C THR A 80 26.44 -14.62 -25.21
N VAL A 81 26.76 -15.91 -25.31
CA VAL A 81 26.43 -16.90 -24.29
C VAL A 81 27.72 -17.27 -23.57
N SER A 82 27.72 -17.20 -22.24
CA SER A 82 28.87 -17.49 -21.40
C SER A 82 28.57 -18.55 -20.33
N LEU A 83 29.61 -19.22 -19.86
CA LEU A 83 29.57 -20.19 -18.74
C LEU A 83 30.20 -19.64 -17.46
N ARG A 84 30.76 -18.42 -17.53
CA ARG A 84 31.29 -17.68 -16.38
C ARG A 84 31.04 -16.17 -16.52
N PRO A 85 29.78 -15.70 -16.50
CA PRO A 85 29.48 -14.27 -16.57
C PRO A 85 30.12 -13.50 -15.43
N ARG A 86 30.39 -12.21 -15.67
CA ARG A 86 30.93 -11.27 -14.67
C ARG A 86 29.84 -10.31 -14.22
N ALA A 87 29.79 -10.03 -12.91
CA ALA A 87 28.86 -9.02 -12.37
C ALA A 87 29.22 -7.62 -12.89
N THR A 88 30.52 -7.37 -13.00
CA THR A 88 31.08 -6.16 -13.59
C THR A 88 32.02 -6.59 -14.72
N PRO A 89 31.73 -6.32 -16.01
CA PRO A 89 32.50 -6.87 -17.12
C PRO A 89 34.01 -6.59 -17.05
N ALA A 90 34.36 -5.41 -16.54
CA ALA A 90 35.74 -4.95 -16.37
C ALA A 90 36.48 -5.57 -15.18
N ASP A 91 35.77 -6.22 -14.24
CA ASP A 91 36.37 -6.84 -13.05
C ASP A 91 36.46 -8.37 -13.23
N PRO A 92 37.66 -8.93 -13.47
CA PRO A 92 37.85 -10.36 -13.63
C PRO A 92 37.44 -11.19 -12.41
N LEU A 93 37.51 -10.63 -11.21
CA LEU A 93 37.19 -11.34 -9.96
C LEU A 93 35.68 -11.46 -9.74
N SER A 94 34.88 -10.68 -10.46
CA SER A 94 33.42 -10.76 -10.39
C SER A 94 32.81 -11.93 -11.17
N GLY A 95 33.64 -12.74 -11.83
CA GLY A 95 33.22 -13.89 -12.63
C GLY A 95 32.71 -15.06 -11.78
N ARG A 96 31.55 -15.60 -12.13
CA ARG A 96 30.91 -16.71 -11.41
C ARG A 96 30.49 -17.84 -12.34
N PRO A 97 30.68 -19.12 -11.98
CA PRO A 97 30.18 -20.24 -12.77
C PRO A 97 28.66 -20.18 -12.97
N GLY A 98 28.21 -20.27 -14.22
CA GLY A 98 26.79 -20.19 -14.55
C GLY A 98 26.55 -19.92 -16.03
N LEU A 99 25.39 -20.31 -16.54
CA LEU A 99 24.99 -20.00 -17.91
C LEU A 99 24.47 -18.56 -17.96
N SER A 100 24.91 -17.76 -18.93
CA SER A 100 24.41 -16.39 -19.10
C SER A 100 24.23 -16.00 -20.56
N ILE A 101 23.27 -15.12 -20.80
CA ILE A 101 23.11 -14.35 -22.03
C ILE A 101 23.53 -12.92 -21.71
N ASP A 102 24.56 -12.44 -22.41
CA ASP A 102 25.20 -11.15 -22.15
C ASP A 102 25.06 -10.23 -23.36
N ASP A 103 24.96 -8.92 -23.11
CA ASP A 103 24.97 -7.92 -24.18
C ASP A 103 26.38 -7.73 -24.77
N GLY A 104 26.49 -6.94 -25.84
CA GLY A 104 27.76 -6.67 -26.52
C GLY A 104 28.83 -5.99 -25.65
N ALA A 105 28.46 -5.40 -24.52
CA ALA A 105 29.39 -4.85 -23.53
C ALA A 105 29.80 -5.89 -22.46
N GLY A 106 29.24 -7.10 -22.50
CA GLY A 106 29.50 -8.19 -21.57
C GLY A 106 28.69 -8.13 -20.28
N ASN A 107 27.67 -7.26 -20.19
CA ASN A 107 26.77 -7.27 -19.03
C ASN A 107 25.78 -8.42 -19.16
N SER A 108 25.70 -9.25 -18.13
CA SER A 108 24.68 -10.31 -18.07
C SER A 108 23.28 -9.71 -18.05
N ARG A 109 22.40 -10.24 -18.91
CA ARG A 109 20.98 -9.85 -18.98
C ARG A 109 20.07 -10.93 -18.42
N LEU A 110 20.44 -12.19 -18.58
CA LEU A 110 19.80 -13.35 -17.98
C LEU A 110 20.88 -14.37 -17.61
N SER A 111 20.88 -14.86 -16.38
CA SER A 111 21.83 -15.88 -15.94
C SER A 111 21.18 -16.95 -15.07
N VAL A 112 21.78 -18.14 -15.06
CA VAL A 112 21.48 -19.24 -14.14
C VAL A 112 22.77 -19.61 -13.40
N ASP A 113 22.78 -19.44 -12.09
CA ASP A 113 23.93 -19.81 -11.25
C ASP A 113 24.08 -21.33 -11.21
N SER A 114 25.29 -21.83 -11.49
CA SER A 114 25.48 -23.29 -11.64
C SER A 114 25.45 -24.06 -10.31
N ALA A 115 25.74 -23.39 -9.19
CA ALA A 115 25.78 -24.03 -7.87
C ALA A 115 24.37 -24.16 -7.27
N THR A 116 23.52 -23.17 -7.50
CA THR A 116 22.22 -23.03 -6.84
C THR A 116 21.02 -23.20 -7.79
N GLY A 117 21.22 -23.11 -9.10
CA GLY A 117 20.15 -23.14 -10.10
C GLY A 117 19.26 -21.89 -10.12
N ARG A 118 19.64 -20.84 -9.37
CA ARG A 118 18.89 -19.59 -9.25
C ARG A 118 19.00 -18.76 -10.53
N VAL A 119 17.91 -18.08 -10.88
CA VAL A 119 17.82 -17.24 -12.08
C VAL A 119 18.02 -15.78 -11.72
N GLY A 120 18.87 -15.10 -12.46
CA GLY A 120 19.11 -13.67 -12.32
C GLY A 120 18.76 -12.91 -13.59
N VAL A 121 18.09 -11.77 -13.46
CA VAL A 121 17.87 -10.81 -14.55
C VAL A 121 18.67 -9.55 -14.22
N GLY A 122 19.77 -9.35 -14.95
CA GLY A 122 20.75 -8.30 -14.63
C GLY A 122 21.57 -8.58 -13.36
N VAL A 123 21.55 -9.80 -12.82
CA VAL A 123 22.25 -10.20 -11.59
C VAL A 123 22.91 -11.56 -11.81
N VAL A 124 24.23 -11.65 -11.74
CA VAL A 124 24.96 -12.94 -11.90
C VAL A 124 25.10 -13.74 -10.60
N ALA A 125 24.67 -13.14 -9.49
CA ALA A 125 24.81 -13.67 -8.13
C ALA A 125 23.46 -13.63 -7.40
N PRO A 126 22.40 -14.26 -7.94
CA PRO A 126 21.05 -14.12 -7.43
C PRO A 126 20.94 -14.53 -5.96
N GLY A 127 20.44 -13.61 -5.13
CA GLY A 127 20.22 -13.84 -3.70
C GLY A 127 19.04 -14.76 -3.41
N GLU A 128 18.12 -14.89 -4.37
CA GLU A 128 16.88 -15.67 -4.30
C GLU A 128 16.68 -16.53 -5.55
N ALA A 129 15.66 -17.40 -5.55
CA ALA A 129 15.34 -18.25 -6.71
C ALA A 129 15.19 -17.47 -8.03
N LEU A 130 14.63 -16.26 -7.95
CA LEU A 130 14.61 -15.27 -9.01
C LEU A 130 15.04 -13.92 -8.41
N ASP A 131 16.15 -13.37 -8.91
CA ASP A 131 16.65 -12.06 -8.50
C ASP A 131 16.68 -11.13 -9.72
N VAL A 132 16.10 -9.93 -9.57
CA VAL A 132 15.96 -8.98 -10.66
C VAL A 132 16.54 -7.65 -10.22
N ALA A 133 17.62 -7.23 -10.86
CA ALA A 133 18.17 -5.90 -10.70
C ALA A 133 17.28 -4.87 -11.41
N GLY A 134 16.20 -4.46 -10.76
CA GLY A 134 15.27 -3.45 -11.26
C GLY A 134 13.82 -3.81 -10.99
N ARG A 135 12.96 -3.52 -11.97
CA ARG A 135 11.51 -3.72 -11.87
C ARG A 135 11.09 -4.98 -12.61
N VAL A 136 10.13 -5.71 -12.03
CA VAL A 136 9.41 -6.80 -12.71
C VAL A 136 8.06 -6.27 -13.14
N LYS A 137 7.79 -6.31 -14.45
CA LYS A 137 6.50 -5.94 -15.06
C LYS A 137 5.79 -7.20 -15.54
N ALA A 138 4.67 -7.54 -14.92
CA ALA A 138 3.87 -8.72 -15.25
C ALA A 138 2.43 -8.30 -15.55
N SER A 139 2.09 -8.20 -16.84
CA SER A 139 0.76 -7.74 -17.31
C SER A 139 0.36 -6.39 -16.68
N GLY A 140 -0.68 -6.35 -15.86
CA GLY A 140 -1.17 -5.17 -15.14
C GLY A 140 -0.36 -4.79 -13.89
N LEU A 141 0.62 -5.58 -13.47
CA LEU A 141 1.36 -5.40 -12.21
C LEU A 141 2.82 -4.99 -12.46
N THR A 142 3.34 -4.05 -11.68
CA THR A 142 4.79 -3.81 -11.55
C THR A 142 5.21 -3.84 -10.09
N ILE A 143 6.35 -4.49 -9.81
CA ILE A 143 7.02 -4.48 -8.52
C ILE A 143 8.49 -4.09 -8.68
N GLY A 144 9.07 -3.40 -7.71
CA GLY A 144 10.50 -3.04 -7.67
C GLY A 144 10.75 -1.60 -7.23
N PRO A 145 11.89 -0.99 -7.61
CA PRO A 145 12.19 0.40 -7.28
C PRO A 145 11.21 1.38 -7.92
N TRP A 146 10.71 2.34 -7.14
CA TRP A 146 9.75 3.35 -7.60
C TRP A 146 10.41 4.31 -8.62
N PRO A 147 9.86 4.47 -9.84
CA PRO A 147 10.54 5.23 -10.89
C PRO A 147 10.90 6.69 -10.54
N PRO A 148 10.02 7.47 -9.87
CA PRO A 148 10.35 8.84 -9.47
C PRO A 148 11.42 8.94 -8.37
N ASN A 149 11.56 7.91 -7.53
CA ASN A 149 12.56 7.88 -6.47
C ASN A 149 12.91 6.43 -6.06
N ALA A 150 14.08 5.96 -6.49
CA ALA A 150 14.56 4.60 -6.25
C ALA A 150 14.82 4.25 -4.77
N ASN A 151 14.75 5.22 -3.84
CA ASN A 151 14.80 4.95 -2.40
C ASN A 151 13.49 4.34 -1.85
N TYR A 152 12.51 4.05 -2.70
CA TYR A 152 11.28 3.39 -2.34
C TYR A 152 11.07 2.13 -3.17
N LEU A 153 10.49 1.11 -2.53
CA LEU A 153 9.93 -0.05 -3.22
C LEU A 153 8.44 0.20 -3.45
N PHE A 154 7.90 -0.19 -4.60
CA PHE A 154 6.48 -0.03 -4.87
C PHE A 154 5.85 -1.27 -5.52
N ILE A 155 4.53 -1.36 -5.37
CA ILE A 155 3.62 -2.19 -6.16
C ILE A 155 2.71 -1.22 -6.91
N GLY A 156 2.59 -1.35 -8.23
CA GLY A 156 1.76 -0.45 -9.04
C GLY A 156 1.00 -1.16 -10.15
N ALA A 157 0.00 -0.45 -10.66
CA ALA A 157 -0.83 -0.89 -11.78
C ALA A 157 -0.35 -0.26 -13.09
N ASN A 158 -0.03 -1.09 -14.09
CA ASN A 158 0.55 -0.65 -15.36
C ASN A 158 -0.42 0.10 -16.30
N SER A 159 -1.68 0.22 -15.90
CA SER A 159 -2.66 1.12 -16.52
C SER A 159 -2.39 2.60 -16.22
N LEU A 160 -1.50 2.90 -15.28
CA LEU A 160 -1.09 4.26 -14.91
C LEU A 160 0.36 4.54 -15.36
N ASP A 161 0.70 5.82 -15.57
CA ASP A 161 2.08 6.25 -15.79
C ASP A 161 2.88 6.20 -14.48
N GLN A 162 3.82 5.25 -14.36
CA GLN A 162 4.60 5.06 -13.14
C GLN A 162 5.70 6.10 -12.95
N ASN A 163 5.93 6.99 -13.92
CA ASN A 163 6.88 8.10 -13.77
C ASN A 163 6.24 9.31 -13.07
N ALA A 164 4.92 9.36 -12.96
CA ALA A 164 4.23 10.43 -12.26
C ALA A 164 4.27 10.21 -10.73
N VAL A 165 4.63 11.25 -9.99
CA VAL A 165 4.59 11.25 -8.52
C VAL A 165 3.15 10.98 -8.06
N GLY A 166 2.98 10.01 -7.17
CA GLY A 166 1.65 9.56 -6.70
C GLY A 166 1.12 8.32 -7.41
N ASN A 167 1.65 7.92 -8.57
CA ASN A 167 1.17 6.71 -9.24
C ASN A 167 1.86 5.47 -8.66
N TYR A 168 1.28 4.95 -7.58
CA TYR A 168 1.64 3.68 -6.93
C TYR A 168 0.41 3.14 -6.20
N ALA A 169 0.28 1.82 -6.08
CA ALA A 169 -0.77 1.19 -5.27
C ALA A 169 -0.29 1.01 -3.82
N LEU A 170 0.95 0.55 -3.68
CA LEU A 170 1.65 0.46 -2.40
C LEU A 170 3.07 0.99 -2.58
N LEU A 171 3.54 1.82 -1.65
CA LEU A 171 4.91 2.33 -1.61
C LEU A 171 5.49 2.09 -0.22
N GLN A 172 6.71 1.58 -0.15
CA GLN A 172 7.44 1.30 1.07
C GLN A 172 8.77 2.07 1.06
N GLY A 173 8.99 2.92 2.06
CA GLY A 173 10.26 3.60 2.22
C GLY A 173 11.40 2.62 2.51
N SER A 174 12.49 2.73 1.75
CA SER A 174 13.69 1.93 1.98
C SER A 174 14.39 2.34 3.28
N ALA A 175 15.17 1.41 3.84
CA ALA A 175 15.97 1.63 5.06
C ALA A 175 16.83 2.90 5.00
N THR A 176 17.19 3.37 3.79
CA THR A 176 18.07 4.51 3.52
C THR A 176 17.36 5.79 3.07
N SER A 177 16.02 5.87 3.11
CA SER A 177 15.32 7.08 2.67
C SER A 177 15.54 8.25 3.65
N ALA A 178 16.58 9.04 3.41
CA ALA A 178 16.85 10.29 4.14
C ALA A 178 15.87 11.41 3.77
N ASN A 179 15.09 11.23 2.70
CA ASN A 179 14.19 12.25 2.20
C ASN A 179 12.82 12.13 2.87
N SER A 180 12.29 13.26 3.34
CA SER A 180 10.92 13.37 3.82
C SER A 180 10.06 13.91 2.68
N ASP A 181 9.28 13.07 2.02
CA ASP A 181 8.42 13.54 0.92
C ASP A 181 7.30 14.49 1.44
N ARG A 182 7.11 14.56 2.77
CA ARG A 182 6.01 15.28 3.44
C ARG A 182 6.38 15.99 4.75
N GLY A 183 7.66 16.32 4.97
CA GLY A 183 8.11 17.08 6.15
C GLY A 183 7.97 16.36 7.50
N ARG A 184 7.73 15.04 7.50
CA ARG A 184 7.51 14.21 8.70
C ARG A 184 8.74 13.38 9.11
N GLY A 185 9.96 13.89 8.89
CA GLY A 185 11.20 13.15 9.14
C GLY A 185 11.44 11.99 8.16
N SER A 186 12.27 11.03 8.56
CA SER A 186 12.63 9.86 7.73
C SER A 186 11.39 9.05 7.32
N ASP A 187 11.33 8.68 6.03
CA ASP A 187 10.32 7.79 5.47
C ASP A 187 10.71 6.30 5.57
N SER A 188 11.83 5.98 6.24
CA SER A 188 12.33 4.61 6.37
C SER A 188 11.30 3.69 7.02
N GLY A 189 10.92 2.62 6.33
CA GLY A 189 9.91 1.66 6.79
C GLY A 189 8.46 2.16 6.71
N ARG A 190 8.20 3.38 6.21
CA ARG A 190 6.84 3.91 6.07
C ARG A 190 6.12 3.28 4.89
N THR A 191 4.89 2.83 5.12
CA THR A 191 3.99 2.29 4.08
C THR A 191 2.97 3.34 3.65
N PHE A 192 2.79 3.48 2.35
CA PHE A 192 1.72 4.27 1.75
C PHE A 192 0.86 3.37 0.87
N LEU A 193 -0.45 3.43 1.07
CA LEU A 193 -1.44 2.93 0.12
C LEU A 193 -1.94 4.13 -0.68
N ASN A 194 -2.00 4.02 -1.99
CA ASN A 194 -2.46 5.12 -2.82
C ASN A 194 -3.26 4.65 -4.03
N SER A 195 -4.06 5.56 -4.56
CA SER A 195 -4.87 5.35 -5.73
C SER A 195 -5.22 6.72 -6.34
N PRO A 196 -5.24 6.86 -7.68
CA PRO A 196 -5.69 8.09 -8.32
C PRO A 196 -7.21 8.28 -8.24
N VAL A 197 -7.97 7.30 -7.74
CA VAL A 197 -9.44 7.34 -7.65
C VAL A 197 -9.88 7.24 -6.20
N ASP A 198 -9.83 6.03 -5.63
CA ASP A 198 -10.19 5.72 -4.24
C ASP A 198 -9.42 4.49 -3.73
N ILE A 199 -9.46 4.29 -2.42
CA ILE A 199 -9.01 3.06 -1.75
C ILE A 199 -10.23 2.44 -1.06
N SER A 200 -10.66 1.30 -1.59
CA SER A 200 -11.84 0.56 -1.13
C SER A 200 -11.46 -0.64 -0.24
N PHE A 201 -12.07 -0.75 0.94
CA PHE A 201 -12.01 -1.94 1.81
C PHE A 201 -13.35 -2.69 1.72
N ARG A 202 -13.30 -3.95 1.27
CA ARG A 202 -14.49 -4.76 0.92
C ARG A 202 -14.54 -6.09 1.67
N VAL A 203 -15.75 -6.59 1.91
CA VAL A 203 -16.04 -7.94 2.43
C VAL A 203 -17.09 -8.59 1.53
N ASN A 204 -16.80 -9.79 1.00
CA ASN A 204 -17.66 -10.48 0.03
C ASN A 204 -18.05 -9.59 -1.17
N ASN A 205 -17.07 -8.84 -1.70
CA ASN A 205 -17.23 -7.86 -2.78
C ASN A 205 -18.16 -6.68 -2.46
N VAL A 206 -18.55 -6.47 -1.20
CA VAL A 206 -19.31 -5.31 -0.75
C VAL A 206 -18.40 -4.33 -0.04
N GLU A 207 -18.47 -3.06 -0.41
CA GLU A 207 -17.73 -1.98 0.22
C GLU A 207 -18.17 -1.74 1.66
N ARG A 208 -17.20 -1.64 2.57
CA ARG A 208 -17.42 -1.38 3.99
C ARG A 208 -16.79 -0.06 4.44
N MET A 209 -15.69 0.31 3.80
CA MET A 209 -14.98 1.56 4.05
C MET A 209 -14.31 2.02 2.76
N MET A 210 -14.35 3.31 2.48
CA MET A 210 -13.72 3.93 1.30
C MET A 210 -12.97 5.18 1.71
N LEU A 211 -11.72 5.32 1.26
CA LEU A 211 -11.00 6.58 1.31
C LEU A 211 -10.94 7.16 -0.10
N SER A 212 -11.53 8.33 -0.30
CA SER A 212 -11.50 9.05 -1.58
C SER A 212 -10.92 10.45 -1.41
N SER A 213 -10.85 11.21 -2.50
CA SER A 213 -10.47 12.62 -2.47
C SER A 213 -11.40 13.50 -1.61
N LYS A 214 -12.61 13.03 -1.29
CA LYS A 214 -13.60 13.78 -0.49
C LYS A 214 -13.58 13.44 1.01
N GLY A 215 -12.99 12.31 1.40
CA GLY A 215 -12.90 11.90 2.80
C GLY A 215 -12.90 10.39 2.99
N LEU A 216 -13.12 9.97 4.24
CA LEU A 216 -13.24 8.60 4.68
C LEU A 216 -14.72 8.25 4.91
N GLY A 217 -15.27 7.37 4.09
CA GLY A 217 -16.60 6.80 4.25
C GLY A 217 -16.57 5.48 5.01
N VAL A 218 -17.49 5.27 5.94
CA VAL A 218 -17.69 3.99 6.65
C VAL A 218 -19.17 3.61 6.60
N GLY A 219 -19.46 2.45 6.02
CA GLY A 219 -20.84 1.93 5.92
C GLY A 219 -21.75 2.66 4.93
N LEU A 220 -21.19 3.49 4.03
CA LEU A 220 -21.95 4.16 2.98
C LEU A 220 -22.53 3.15 1.96
N GLU A 221 -23.53 3.57 1.19
CA GLU A 221 -24.06 2.76 0.08
C GLU A 221 -23.04 2.64 -1.05
N VAL A 222 -23.09 1.53 -1.79
CA VAL A 222 -22.18 1.31 -2.93
C VAL A 222 -22.33 2.44 -3.94
N GLY A 223 -21.22 3.09 -4.29
CA GLY A 223 -21.17 4.21 -5.23
C GLY A 223 -21.47 5.58 -4.60
N GLN A 224 -21.74 5.64 -3.29
CA GLN A 224 -21.88 6.90 -2.56
C GLN A 224 -20.51 7.39 -2.08
N GLU A 225 -20.08 8.54 -2.57
CA GLU A 225 -18.91 9.23 -2.07
C GLU A 225 -19.14 9.81 -0.65
N PRO A 226 -18.10 9.88 0.19
CA PRO A 226 -18.16 10.61 1.45
C PRO A 226 -18.55 12.08 1.24
N SER A 227 -19.52 12.56 2.01
CA SER A 227 -19.97 13.96 1.99
C SER A 227 -19.25 14.84 3.01
N ALA A 228 -18.40 14.22 3.84
CA ALA A 228 -17.58 14.85 4.87
C ALA A 228 -16.23 14.12 5.00
N THR A 229 -15.28 14.74 5.71
CA THR A 229 -13.97 14.15 5.99
C THR A 229 -14.06 12.76 6.60
N LEU A 230 -15.05 12.55 7.50
CA LEU A 230 -15.44 11.25 8.01
C LEU A 230 -16.96 11.16 7.90
N ASP A 231 -17.45 10.32 7.00
CA ASP A 231 -18.87 10.10 6.76
C ASP A 231 -19.23 8.68 7.19
N VAL A 232 -19.81 8.56 8.39
CA VAL A 232 -20.23 7.27 8.95
C VAL A 232 -21.74 7.14 8.80
N ARG A 233 -22.16 6.23 7.94
CA ARG A 233 -23.57 5.83 7.86
C ARG A 233 -23.83 4.70 8.84
N GLY A 234 -24.22 5.09 10.05
CA GLY A 234 -24.57 4.16 11.12
C GLY A 234 -24.30 4.72 12.51
N THR A 235 -24.42 3.87 13.53
CA THR A 235 -24.07 4.23 14.90
C THR A 235 -22.56 4.24 15.08
N MET A 236 -22.04 5.32 15.64
CA MET A 236 -20.68 5.35 16.19
C MET A 236 -20.75 4.93 17.65
N ARG A 237 -20.25 3.73 17.99
CA ARG A 237 -20.02 3.34 19.39
C ARG A 237 -18.61 3.75 19.77
N SER A 238 -18.50 4.52 20.85
CA SER A 238 -17.23 4.85 21.49
C SER A 238 -17.31 4.41 22.95
N GLU A 239 -16.31 3.66 23.41
CA GLU A 239 -16.21 3.25 24.82
C GLU A 239 -15.57 4.35 25.68
N GLY A 240 -14.91 5.32 25.04
CA GLY A 240 -14.50 6.59 25.61
C GLY A 240 -15.38 7.76 25.18
N GLY A 241 -15.04 8.99 25.59
CA GLY A 241 -15.75 10.19 25.15
C GLY A 241 -15.63 10.44 23.65
N ILE A 242 -16.70 10.98 23.03
CA ILE A 242 -16.70 11.46 21.65
C ILE A 242 -16.45 12.97 21.68
N ALA A 243 -15.26 13.39 21.24
CA ALA A 243 -14.96 14.80 20.99
C ALA A 243 -15.39 15.15 19.55
N ALA A 244 -16.49 15.88 19.40
CA ALA A 244 -17.00 16.32 18.10
C ALA A 244 -17.33 17.81 18.13
N ALA A 245 -16.96 18.51 17.05
CA ALA A 245 -17.40 19.87 16.81
C ALA A 245 -18.73 19.84 16.03
N ASN A 246 -19.67 20.73 16.35
CA ASN A 246 -20.93 20.91 15.60
C ASN A 246 -21.85 19.68 15.54
N ILE A 247 -22.08 18.98 16.67
CA ILE A 247 -22.92 17.77 16.81
C ILE A 247 -24.36 17.93 16.26
N CYS A 248 -24.76 19.15 15.87
CA CYS A 248 -26.14 19.59 15.83
C CYS A 248 -26.62 20.24 14.55
N ARG A 249 -25.86 20.04 13.47
CA ARG A 249 -26.15 20.46 12.09
C ARG A 249 -26.12 21.96 11.83
N LEU A 250 -24.99 22.61 12.08
CA LEU A 250 -24.82 24.01 11.65
C LEU A 250 -25.81 24.99 12.32
N ARG A 251 -26.68 24.51 13.22
CA ARG A 251 -27.09 25.21 14.43
C ARG A 251 -26.70 24.36 15.64
N PRO A 252 -26.22 24.96 16.72
CA PRO A 252 -25.88 24.21 17.92
C PRO A 252 -27.15 23.67 18.60
N PHE A 253 -27.22 22.36 18.88
CA PHE A 253 -28.22 21.70 19.73
C PHE A 253 -27.49 21.28 21.01
N LYS A 254 -28.16 21.32 22.16
CA LYS A 254 -27.59 20.89 23.42
C LYS A 254 -28.54 19.91 24.09
N ILE A 255 -28.02 18.76 24.50
CA ILE A 255 -28.71 17.82 25.36
C ILE A 255 -27.94 17.82 26.68
N ASP A 256 -28.64 18.11 27.77
CA ASP A 256 -28.07 18.12 29.12
C ASP A 256 -29.05 17.46 30.10
N ALA A 257 -28.57 16.98 31.23
CA ALA A 257 -29.39 16.27 32.21
C ALA A 257 -28.93 16.60 33.64
N GLY A 258 -29.83 16.51 34.62
CA GLY A 258 -29.51 16.84 36.01
C GLY A 258 -30.58 16.43 37.00
N ILE A 259 -30.46 16.90 38.23
CA ILE A 259 -31.38 16.61 39.34
C ILE A 259 -31.60 17.87 40.18
N SER A 260 -32.80 18.08 40.75
CA SER A 260 -33.15 19.29 41.52
C SER A 260 -32.58 19.29 42.94
N THR A 261 -32.81 20.38 43.69
CA THR A 261 -32.61 20.44 45.15
C THR A 261 -33.78 19.79 45.89
N ASN A 262 -33.73 19.80 47.23
CA ASN A 262 -34.80 19.31 48.11
C ASN A 262 -35.64 20.46 48.74
N HIS A 263 -35.58 21.69 48.20
CA HIS A 263 -36.32 22.85 48.72
C HIS A 263 -37.79 22.86 48.28
N TRP A 264 -38.53 21.85 48.73
CA TRP A 264 -39.96 21.78 48.52
C TRP A 264 -40.68 22.90 49.29
N VAL A 265 -41.56 23.63 48.62
CA VAL A 265 -42.36 24.69 49.23
C VAL A 265 -43.80 24.20 49.36
N GLN A 266 -44.39 24.42 50.53
CA GLN A 266 -45.79 24.08 50.78
C GLN A 266 -46.72 24.90 49.86
N TYR A 267 -47.70 24.23 49.26
CA TYR A 267 -48.72 24.87 48.44
C TYR A 267 -50.05 24.13 48.58
N ASN A 268 -50.96 24.68 49.40
CA ASN A 268 -52.19 24.02 49.86
C ASN A 268 -51.87 22.63 50.45
N GLU A 269 -52.58 21.58 50.02
CA GLU A 269 -52.32 20.19 50.43
C GLU A 269 -51.14 19.55 49.67
N GLY A 270 -50.52 20.26 48.72
CA GLY A 270 -49.40 19.80 47.90
C GLY A 270 -48.09 20.55 48.14
N LEU A 271 -47.09 20.27 47.30
CA LEU A 271 -45.78 20.92 47.29
C LEU A 271 -45.47 21.39 45.87
N TYR A 272 -44.54 22.34 45.74
CA TYR A 272 -43.87 22.58 44.47
C TYR A 272 -42.38 22.72 44.66
N ILE A 273 -41.67 22.55 43.55
CA ILE A 273 -40.25 22.85 43.46
C ILE A 273 -39.94 23.55 42.16
N ASP A 274 -39.14 24.60 42.26
CA ASP A 274 -38.50 25.21 41.11
C ASP A 274 -37.24 24.42 40.78
N VAL A 275 -37.25 23.71 39.67
CA VAL A 275 -36.08 23.07 39.11
C VAL A 275 -35.29 24.14 38.38
N ASP A 276 -34.28 24.63 39.08
CA ASP A 276 -33.32 25.51 38.48
C ASP A 276 -32.43 24.72 37.50
N THR A 277 -32.54 25.00 36.21
CA THR A 277 -31.64 24.45 35.18
C THR A 277 -30.72 25.52 34.62
N ARG A 278 -30.65 26.73 35.21
CA ARG A 278 -29.78 27.82 34.73
C ARG A 278 -28.35 27.32 34.47
N ALA A 279 -27.90 26.31 35.24
CA ALA A 279 -26.59 25.67 35.14
C ALA A 279 -26.31 24.90 33.83
N THR A 280 -27.35 24.41 33.13
CA THR A 280 -27.20 23.78 31.80
C THR A 280 -26.87 24.77 30.70
N GLY A 281 -27.03 26.07 30.94
CA GLY A 281 -26.70 27.10 29.97
C GLY A 281 -27.50 26.99 28.68
N PHE A 282 -28.75 26.53 28.76
CA PHE A 282 -29.62 26.60 27.60
C PHE A 282 -29.93 28.08 27.24
N THR A 283 -30.06 28.41 25.95
CA THR A 283 -30.26 29.80 25.46
C THR A 283 -31.58 30.03 24.73
N ALA A 284 -32.19 28.96 24.20
CA ALA A 284 -33.59 28.91 23.82
C ALA A 284 -34.30 28.00 24.81
N THR A 285 -35.62 28.19 25.00
CA THR A 285 -36.40 27.35 25.91
C THR A 285 -36.22 25.90 25.51
N PRO A 286 -35.58 25.09 26.36
CA PRO A 286 -35.41 23.68 26.12
C PRO A 286 -36.72 22.98 26.31
N TYR A 287 -36.81 21.85 25.67
CA TYR A 287 -37.76 20.84 26.04
C TYR A 287 -37.20 20.14 27.28
N TYR A 288 -37.66 20.56 28.46
CA TYR A 288 -37.35 19.87 29.71
C TYR A 288 -38.27 18.68 29.90
N ILE A 289 -37.67 17.63 30.43
CA ILE A 289 -38.31 16.39 30.82
C ILE A 289 -37.96 16.18 32.27
N ALA A 290 -38.93 15.90 33.12
CA ALA A 290 -38.76 15.83 34.57
C ALA A 290 -39.31 14.52 35.14
N ALA A 291 -38.66 14.02 36.18
CA ALA A 291 -39.02 12.80 36.91
C ALA A 291 -38.73 12.98 38.39
N LEU A 292 -39.60 12.45 39.26
CA LEU A 292 -39.38 12.46 40.70
C LEU A 292 -38.57 11.22 41.08
N VAL A 293 -37.51 11.41 41.86
CA VAL A 293 -36.65 10.36 42.39
C VAL A 293 -36.55 10.49 43.91
N GLY A 294 -36.30 9.39 44.61
CA GLY A 294 -36.22 9.32 46.07
C GLY A 294 -36.41 7.90 46.59
N SER A 295 -36.66 7.72 47.88
CA SER A 295 -36.69 6.40 48.53
C SER A 295 -38.07 5.75 48.69
N SER A 296 -39.15 6.53 48.94
CA SER A 296 -40.50 5.98 49.22
C SER A 296 -41.64 6.92 48.81
N ASP A 297 -42.89 6.44 48.85
CA ASP A 297 -44.15 7.21 48.76
C ASP A 297 -44.45 7.99 47.47
N HIS A 298 -43.64 7.87 46.42
CA HIS A 298 -43.88 8.52 45.11
C HIS A 298 -45.23 8.13 44.50
N TRP A 299 -45.71 6.93 44.79
CA TRP A 299 -46.93 6.33 44.21
C TRP A 299 -48.21 7.10 44.53
N GLY A 300 -48.24 7.77 45.69
CA GLY A 300 -49.38 8.57 46.09
C GLY A 300 -49.46 9.92 45.37
N LEU A 301 -48.43 10.30 44.61
CA LEU A 301 -48.26 11.65 44.09
C LEU A 301 -48.71 11.84 42.63
N THR A 302 -49.12 13.06 42.30
CA THR A 302 -49.42 13.53 40.93
C THR A 302 -48.77 14.88 40.65
N GLY A 303 -48.45 15.16 39.38
CA GLY A 303 -48.04 16.49 38.87
C GLY A 303 -46.57 16.63 38.42
N VAL A 304 -45.73 15.62 38.68
CA VAL A 304 -44.28 15.63 38.44
C VAL A 304 -43.86 16.03 37.02
N SER A 305 -44.60 15.57 36.02
CA SER A 305 -44.30 15.79 34.60
C SER A 305 -44.84 17.12 34.06
N CYS A 306 -45.55 17.88 34.89
CA CYS A 306 -46.10 19.16 34.47
C CYS A 306 -45.03 20.23 34.67
N VAL A 307 -44.28 20.48 33.60
CA VAL A 307 -43.23 21.49 33.51
C VAL A 307 -43.88 22.86 33.30
N TYR A 308 -44.00 23.62 34.37
CA TYR A 308 -44.61 24.96 34.34
C TYR A 308 -43.55 26.03 34.19
N GLY A 309 -43.90 27.09 33.44
CA GLY A 309 -43.02 28.24 33.26
C GLY A 309 -41.65 27.85 32.69
N ALA A 310 -41.61 26.81 31.83
CA ALA A 310 -40.38 26.38 31.18
C ALA A 310 -39.72 27.57 30.50
N SER A 311 -38.51 27.81 30.92
CA SER A 311 -37.64 28.85 30.41
C SER A 311 -36.23 28.29 30.41
N PRO A 312 -35.28 28.90 29.70
CA PRO A 312 -33.89 28.48 29.81
C PRO A 312 -33.36 28.50 31.27
N ALA A 313 -34.02 29.26 32.16
CA ALA A 313 -33.70 29.39 33.57
C ALA A 313 -34.31 28.28 34.46
N GLY A 314 -34.91 27.27 33.85
CA GLY A 314 -35.56 26.19 34.56
C GLY A 314 -37.07 26.25 34.46
N PHE A 315 -37.68 25.46 35.32
CA PHE A 315 -39.09 25.14 35.25
C PHE A 315 -39.58 24.76 36.62
N ARG A 316 -40.88 24.92 36.86
CA ARG A 316 -41.53 24.50 38.09
C ARG A 316 -42.21 23.17 37.90
N VAL A 317 -42.15 22.35 38.94
CA VAL A 317 -42.94 21.13 39.09
C VAL A 317 -43.79 21.23 40.34
N TYR A 318 -45.07 20.93 40.21
CA TYR A 318 -45.97 20.79 41.34
C TYR A 318 -46.22 19.31 41.61
N ILE A 319 -46.28 18.93 42.89
CA ILE A 319 -46.69 17.60 43.32
C ILE A 319 -47.78 17.70 44.38
N ARG A 320 -48.73 16.77 44.39
CA ARG A 320 -49.72 16.61 45.47
C ARG A 320 -50.10 15.15 45.62
N ARG A 321 -50.73 14.78 46.74
CA ARG A 321 -51.33 13.45 46.82
C ARG A 321 -52.60 13.35 45.99
N SER A 322 -52.79 12.19 45.38
CA SER A 322 -53.98 11.87 44.58
C SER A 322 -55.25 11.72 45.44
N ASP A 323 -55.09 11.25 46.68
CA ASP A 323 -56.16 11.12 47.69
C ASP A 323 -56.53 12.46 48.36
N GLY A 324 -55.81 13.54 48.05
CA GLY A 324 -56.03 14.87 48.62
C GLY A 324 -55.48 15.05 50.04
N ALA A 325 -54.84 14.04 50.63
CA ALA A 325 -54.23 14.18 51.95
C ALA A 325 -53.02 15.13 51.89
N PRO A 326 -52.80 15.96 52.94
CA PRO A 326 -51.74 16.96 52.92
C PRO A 326 -50.35 16.31 52.96
N ILE A 327 -49.43 16.82 52.15
CA ILE A 327 -47.99 16.53 52.22
C ILE A 327 -47.23 17.77 52.64
N THR A 328 -46.15 17.58 53.41
CA THR A 328 -45.31 18.66 53.93
C THR A 328 -43.88 18.56 53.39
N PRO A 329 -43.13 19.67 53.33
CA PRO A 329 -41.71 19.65 52.95
C PRO A 329 -40.89 18.66 53.79
N ALA A 330 -41.21 18.50 55.07
CA ALA A 330 -40.51 17.57 55.95
C ALA A 330 -40.63 16.11 55.47
N ILE A 331 -41.80 15.72 54.93
CA ILE A 331 -42.03 14.38 54.37
C ILE A 331 -41.22 14.20 53.08
N ALA A 332 -41.24 15.19 52.19
CA ALA A 332 -40.47 15.14 50.95
C ALA A 332 -38.96 15.05 51.20
N ILE A 333 -38.46 15.76 52.22
CA ILE A 333 -37.06 15.69 52.66
C ILE A 333 -36.75 14.32 53.27
N ALA A 334 -37.60 13.78 54.14
CA ALA A 334 -37.40 12.46 54.75
C ALA A 334 -37.40 11.32 53.71
N ASN A 335 -38.23 11.43 52.67
CA ASN A 335 -38.30 10.48 51.56
C ASN A 335 -37.28 10.75 50.43
N GLY A 336 -36.42 11.77 50.59
CA GLY A 336 -35.36 12.09 49.63
C GLY A 336 -35.87 12.49 48.24
N TRP A 337 -37.04 13.11 48.15
CA TRP A 337 -37.67 13.47 46.88
C TRP A 337 -36.95 14.61 46.16
N LEU A 338 -36.59 14.38 44.89
CA LEU A 338 -35.92 15.33 43.99
C LEU A 338 -36.45 15.16 42.56
N ILE A 339 -36.21 16.12 41.67
CA ILE A 339 -36.57 16.05 40.25
C ILE A 339 -35.35 15.80 39.38
N GLN A 340 -35.19 14.60 38.82
CA GLN A 340 -34.23 14.30 37.75
C GLN A 340 -34.78 14.76 36.40
N TRP A 341 -33.95 15.33 35.53
CA TRP A 341 -34.40 15.93 34.29
C TRP A 341 -33.40 15.78 33.13
N ILE A 342 -33.93 15.89 31.91
CA ILE A 342 -33.18 16.05 30.66
C ILE A 342 -33.72 17.29 29.96
N GLY A 343 -32.83 18.16 29.48
CA GLY A 343 -33.16 19.30 28.65
C GLY A 343 -32.59 19.14 27.25
N ILE A 344 -33.39 19.50 26.26
CA ILE A 344 -32.99 19.50 24.85
C ILE A 344 -33.23 20.89 24.29
N GLN A 345 -32.16 21.58 23.92
CA GLN A 345 -32.21 22.87 23.24
C GLN A 345 -31.83 22.70 21.77
N LEU A 346 -32.61 23.33 20.89
CA LEU A 346 -32.39 23.43 19.45
C LEU A 346 -31.88 24.82 19.04
#